data_AF-A0A211ZLK7-F1
#
_entry.id   AF-A0A211ZLK7-F1
#
_cell.length_a   1.000
_cell.length_b   1.000
_cell.length_c   1.000
_cell.angle_alpha   90.00
_cell.angle_beta   90.00
_cell.angle_gamma   90.00
#
_symmetry.space_group_name_H-M   'P 1'
#
loop_
_entity.id
_entity.type
_entity.pdbx_description
1 polymer ?
#
loop_
_entity_poly.entity_id
_entity_poly.type
_entity_poly.pdbx_seq_one_letter_code
_entity_poly.pdbx_strand_id
1 'polypeptide(L)'
;MKHDPSTFPTDELVKQIQILGKDDADFAYEAERLLFTRWGRGEDLRPLIDLLTSERSSDRILGAYYLDEIDGNVEDLKTPVMRLLDDPIPDCRRVFVLYMSRYYGEEIGKGFAKLLLDINLCVRVTVIEWGIRTSARRFEHFSRLVEAGAGRRESAFLNPLDQDYWDESELKRGIRGLNIIRRVRAGEEISQIRDEIPEEDNFVFDSIEFLRTFRKRYEKWKETERRKTDS
;
A
#
# COMPACT_ATOMS: atom_id res chain seq x y z
N MET A 1 4.28 19.90 33.06
CA MET A 1 3.03 20.53 32.62
C MET A 1 2.58 19.74 31.41
N LYS A 2 1.40 19.10 31.42
CA LYS A 2 0.97 18.28 30.26
C LYS A 2 0.53 19.25 29.16
N HIS A 3 1.19 19.20 28.02
CA HIS A 3 0.80 20.02 26.87
C HIS A 3 -0.47 19.42 26.25
N ASP A 4 -1.41 20.27 25.81
CA ASP A 4 -2.62 19.85 25.11
C ASP A 4 -2.38 19.94 23.59
N PRO A 5 -2.32 18.82 22.86
CA PRO A 5 -2.11 18.81 21.41
C PRO A 5 -3.12 19.64 20.62
N SER A 6 -4.36 19.77 21.13
CA SER A 6 -5.43 20.50 20.45
C SER A 6 -5.18 22.00 20.32
N THR A 7 -4.27 22.54 21.14
CA THR A 7 -3.93 23.97 21.14
C THR A 7 -2.98 24.37 20.02
N PHE A 8 -2.35 23.41 19.33
CA PHE A 8 -1.41 23.68 18.24
C PHE A 8 -2.08 23.64 16.86
N PRO A 9 -1.71 24.56 15.95
CA PRO A 9 -2.06 24.45 14.54
C PRO A 9 -1.36 23.23 13.92
N THR A 10 -1.92 22.73 12.81
CA THR A 10 -1.54 21.44 12.21
C THR A 10 -0.07 21.39 11.79
N ASP A 11 0.48 22.49 11.26
CA ASP A 11 1.87 22.60 10.82
C ASP A 11 2.87 22.64 11.99
N GLU A 12 2.48 23.24 13.12
CA GLU A 12 3.28 23.20 14.34
C GLU A 12 3.18 21.85 15.04
N LEU A 13 2.03 21.19 14.99
CA LEU A 13 1.80 19.92 15.68
C LEU A 13 2.76 18.82 15.18
N VAL A 14 3.03 18.76 13.88
CA VAL A 14 4.06 17.85 13.31
C VAL A 14 5.43 18.10 13.93
N LYS A 15 5.82 19.38 14.12
CA LYS A 15 7.10 19.74 14.75
C LYS A 15 7.11 19.40 16.24
N GLN A 16 6.00 19.64 16.93
CA GLN A 16 5.88 19.35 18.36
C GLN A 16 5.95 17.85 18.65
N ILE A 17 5.40 16.99 17.79
CA ILE A 17 5.58 15.54 17.90
C ILE A 17 7.06 15.17 17.85
N GLN A 18 7.83 15.77 16.94
CA GLN A 18 9.27 15.48 16.83
C GLN A 18 10.09 15.99 18.02
N ILE A 19 9.67 17.11 18.63
CA ILE A 19 10.37 17.74 19.76
C ILE A 19 9.98 17.07 21.08
N LEU A 20 8.68 17.04 21.38
CA LEU A 20 8.13 16.62 22.68
C LEU A 20 7.86 15.12 22.74
N GLY A 21 7.56 14.48 21.60
CA GLY A 21 7.15 13.08 21.56
C GLY A 21 8.23 12.08 21.97
N LYS A 22 9.49 12.51 22.05
CA LYS A 22 10.59 11.69 22.59
C LYS A 22 10.49 11.51 24.11
N ASP A 23 10.00 12.53 24.80
CA ASP A 23 9.96 12.60 26.26
C ASP A 23 8.53 12.45 26.82
N ASP A 24 7.51 12.61 25.97
CA ASP A 24 6.09 12.47 26.31
C ASP A 24 5.34 11.65 25.23
N ALA A 25 5.32 10.33 25.44
CA ALA A 25 4.66 9.38 24.53
C ALA A 25 3.14 9.55 24.47
N ASP A 26 2.51 9.94 25.59
CA ASP A 26 1.07 10.25 25.64
C ASP A 26 0.76 11.45 24.74
N PHE A 27 1.58 12.50 24.84
CA PHE A 27 1.44 13.68 23.98
C PHE A 27 1.59 13.32 22.50
N ALA A 28 2.62 12.55 22.14
CA ALA A 28 2.82 12.12 20.75
C ALA A 28 1.62 11.36 20.21
N TYR A 29 1.12 10.39 20.98
CA TYR A 29 -0.02 9.58 20.59
C TYR A 29 -1.28 10.42 20.35
N GLU A 30 -1.63 11.31 21.28
CA GLU A 30 -2.81 12.17 21.14
C GLU A 30 -2.65 13.20 20.01
N ALA A 31 -1.43 13.73 19.81
CA ALA A 31 -1.11 14.63 18.71
C ALA A 31 -1.25 13.95 17.34
N GLU A 32 -0.73 12.74 17.17
CA GLU A 32 -0.86 11.97 15.93
C GLU A 32 -2.32 11.63 15.62
N ARG A 33 -3.09 11.18 16.62
CA ARG A 33 -4.52 10.94 16.45
C ARG A 33 -5.29 12.18 15.99
N LEU A 34 -4.93 13.34 16.53
CA LEU A 34 -5.52 14.60 16.11
C LEU A 34 -5.14 14.94 14.66
N LEU A 35 -3.87 14.77 14.27
CA LEU A 35 -3.42 14.95 12.89
C LEU A 35 -4.18 14.04 11.92
N PHE A 36 -4.29 12.74 12.23
CA PHE A 36 -5.01 11.79 11.38
C PHE A 36 -6.48 12.17 11.22
N THR A 37 -7.11 12.66 12.29
CA THR A 37 -8.49 13.14 12.25
C THR A 37 -8.65 14.37 11.36
N ARG A 38 -7.77 15.38 11.49
CA ARG A 38 -7.80 16.61 10.67
C ARG A 38 -7.56 16.28 9.20
N TRP A 39 -6.49 15.53 8.92
CA TRP A 39 -6.15 15.16 7.55
C TRP A 39 -7.19 14.25 6.91
N GLY A 40 -7.79 13.31 7.66
CA GLY A 40 -8.89 12.47 7.15
C GLY A 40 -10.13 13.26 6.73
N ARG A 41 -10.32 14.46 7.27
CA ARG A 41 -11.36 15.43 6.88
C ARG A 41 -10.94 16.38 5.75
N GLY A 42 -9.70 16.29 5.29
CA GLY A 42 -9.14 17.21 4.29
C GLY A 42 -8.69 18.55 4.87
N GLU A 43 -8.56 18.68 6.19
CA GLU A 43 -8.17 19.93 6.86
C GLU A 43 -6.64 20.08 6.84
N ASP A 44 -6.13 21.29 6.57
CA ASP A 44 -4.71 21.65 6.68
C ASP A 44 -3.73 20.62 6.10
N LEU A 45 -3.98 20.17 4.86
CA LEU A 45 -3.20 19.09 4.23
C LEU A 45 -1.77 19.47 3.86
N ARG A 46 -1.45 20.77 3.83
CA ARG A 46 -0.16 21.28 3.36
C ARG A 46 1.06 20.63 4.05
N PRO A 47 1.11 20.46 5.38
CA PRO A 47 2.24 19.80 6.04
C PRO A 47 2.43 18.35 5.58
N LEU A 48 1.35 17.61 5.34
CA LEU A 48 1.42 16.25 4.81
C LEU A 48 1.91 16.24 3.35
N ILE A 49 1.38 17.14 2.52
CA ILE A 49 1.81 17.27 1.12
C ILE A 49 3.30 17.63 1.05
N ASP A 50 3.77 18.54 1.90
CA ASP A 50 5.17 18.94 1.99
C ASP A 50 6.06 17.75 2.39
N LEU A 51 5.61 16.89 3.33
CA LEU A 51 6.31 15.64 3.68
C LEU A 51 6.38 14.68 2.49
N LEU A 52 5.25 14.41 1.83
CA LEU A 52 5.15 13.46 0.71
C LEU A 52 5.96 13.89 -0.51
N THR A 53 6.16 15.19 -0.70
CA THR A 53 6.86 15.76 -1.85
C THR A 53 8.28 16.25 -1.52
N SER A 54 8.73 16.07 -0.28
CA SER A 54 10.07 16.47 0.17
C SER A 54 11.17 15.74 -0.61
N GLU A 55 12.27 16.43 -0.89
CA GLU A 55 13.47 15.81 -1.46
C GLU A 55 14.16 14.85 -0.47
N ARG A 56 13.90 15.02 0.83
CA ARG A 56 14.49 14.18 1.88
C ARG A 56 13.72 12.87 2.03
N SER A 57 14.44 11.75 1.95
CA SER A 57 13.86 10.42 2.12
C SER A 57 13.19 10.22 3.48
N SER A 58 13.77 10.76 4.56
CA SER A 58 13.21 10.69 5.91
C SER A 58 11.81 11.31 6.00
N ASP A 59 11.63 12.45 5.33
CA ASP A 59 10.37 13.20 5.35
C ASP A 59 9.31 12.47 4.54
N ARG A 60 9.68 11.89 3.39
CA ARG A 60 8.77 11.07 2.58
C ARG A 60 8.36 9.79 3.29
N ILE A 61 9.27 9.13 4.01
CA ILE A 61 8.94 7.98 4.86
C ILE A 61 7.93 8.37 5.93
N LEU A 62 8.15 9.50 6.61
CA LEU A 62 7.22 10.00 7.63
C LEU A 62 5.85 10.36 7.02
N GLY A 63 5.84 11.02 5.86
CA GLY A 63 4.62 11.32 5.13
C GLY A 63 3.88 10.05 4.70
N ALA A 64 4.60 9.02 4.24
CA ALA A 64 4.02 7.73 3.87
C ALA A 64 3.43 7.02 5.09
N TYR A 65 4.11 7.04 6.24
CA TYR A 65 3.57 6.54 7.51
C TYR A 65 2.25 7.24 7.86
N TYR A 66 2.23 8.57 7.87
CA TYR A 66 1.01 9.33 8.16
C TYR A 66 -0.11 9.07 7.14
N LEU A 67 0.22 8.89 5.86
CA LEU A 67 -0.77 8.59 4.83
C LEU A 67 -1.43 7.21 5.03
N ASP A 68 -0.69 6.22 5.52
CA ASP A 68 -1.21 4.86 5.80
C ASP A 68 -2.24 4.88 6.95
N GLU A 69 -2.08 5.81 7.90
CA GLU A 69 -2.94 5.95 9.09
C GLU A 69 -4.19 6.81 8.87
N ILE A 70 -4.27 7.59 7.79
CA ILE A 70 -5.41 8.45 7.54
C ILE A 70 -6.64 7.63 7.09
N ASP A 71 -7.68 7.67 7.92
CA ASP A 71 -9.00 7.14 7.57
C ASP A 71 -9.82 8.23 6.87
N GLY A 72 -9.81 8.24 5.54
CA GLY A 72 -10.59 9.18 4.75
C GLY A 72 -10.28 9.20 3.26
N ASN A 73 -11.26 9.60 2.45
CA ASN A 73 -11.11 9.79 1.01
C ASN A 73 -10.84 11.27 0.71
N VAL A 74 -9.56 11.65 0.80
CA VAL A 74 -9.11 13.03 0.60
C VAL A 74 -8.59 13.20 -0.83
N GLU A 75 -9.46 13.65 -1.74
CA GLU A 75 -9.13 13.77 -3.18
C GLU A 75 -7.88 14.65 -3.44
N ASP A 76 -7.68 15.70 -2.65
CA ASP A 76 -6.53 16.63 -2.78
C ASP A 76 -5.17 15.95 -2.57
N LEU A 77 -5.12 14.77 -1.93
CA LEU A 77 -3.90 14.00 -1.77
C LEU A 77 -3.58 13.11 -2.98
N LYS A 78 -4.47 12.95 -3.96
CA LYS A 78 -4.22 12.04 -5.09
C LYS A 78 -2.99 12.43 -5.91
N THR A 79 -2.86 13.70 -6.27
CA THR A 79 -1.72 14.19 -7.06
C THR A 79 -0.38 13.98 -6.36
N PRO A 80 -0.18 14.38 -5.08
CA PRO A 80 1.08 14.11 -4.39
C PRO A 80 1.32 12.61 -4.20
N VAL A 81 0.28 11.82 -3.93
CA VAL A 81 0.42 10.36 -3.77
C VAL A 81 0.78 9.67 -5.09
N MET A 82 0.27 10.12 -6.24
CA MET A 82 0.66 9.58 -7.56
C MET A 82 2.16 9.64 -7.78
N ARG A 83 2.86 10.65 -7.24
CA ARG A 83 4.33 10.76 -7.36
C ARG A 83 5.07 9.66 -6.62
N LEU A 84 4.44 9.02 -5.63
CA LEU A 84 5.05 7.95 -4.85
C LEU A 84 5.15 6.64 -5.63
N LEU A 85 4.43 6.49 -6.76
CA LEU A 85 4.50 5.30 -7.62
C LEU A 85 5.94 4.95 -8.00
N ASP A 86 6.75 5.97 -8.28
CA ASP A 86 8.13 5.84 -8.76
C ASP A 86 9.17 6.21 -7.70
N ASP A 87 8.75 6.37 -6.44
CA ASP A 87 9.66 6.72 -5.37
C ASP A 87 10.72 5.61 -5.18
N PRO A 88 12.01 5.93 -4.98
CA PRO A 88 13.02 4.92 -4.70
C PRO A 88 12.74 4.12 -3.42
N ILE A 89 11.98 4.66 -2.47
CA ILE A 89 11.69 4.05 -1.16
C ILE A 89 10.50 3.08 -1.27
N PRO A 90 10.66 1.80 -0.93
CA PRO A 90 9.59 0.81 -1.01
C PRO A 90 8.34 1.17 -0.21
N ASP A 91 8.48 1.74 1.00
CA ASP A 91 7.33 2.10 1.84
C ASP A 91 6.46 3.18 1.19
N CYS A 92 7.07 4.11 0.44
CA CYS A 92 6.34 5.13 -0.34
C CYS A 92 5.55 4.48 -1.48
N ARG A 93 6.17 3.57 -2.25
CA ARG A 93 5.47 2.81 -3.31
C ARG A 93 4.38 1.91 -2.74
N ARG A 94 4.60 1.35 -1.54
CA ARG A 94 3.60 0.55 -0.83
C ARG A 94 2.38 1.39 -0.48
N VAL A 95 2.59 2.55 0.13
CA VAL A 95 1.48 3.41 0.55
C VAL A 95 0.70 3.97 -0.65
N PHE A 96 1.35 4.16 -1.80
CA PHE A 96 0.65 4.47 -3.06
C PHE A 96 -0.43 3.41 -3.36
N VAL A 97 -0.11 2.11 -3.26
CA VAL A 97 -1.09 1.04 -3.52
C VAL A 97 -2.25 1.12 -2.53
N LEU A 98 -1.93 1.24 -1.24
CA LEU A 98 -2.91 1.27 -0.16
C LEU A 98 -3.86 2.47 -0.33
N TYR A 99 -3.29 3.66 -0.53
CA TYR A 99 -4.05 4.88 -0.65
C TYR A 99 -4.85 4.96 -1.96
N MET A 100 -4.24 4.69 -3.11
CA MET A 100 -4.87 4.85 -4.43
C MET A 100 -5.87 3.74 -4.77
N SER A 101 -5.89 2.64 -4.01
CA SER A 101 -6.84 1.53 -4.21
C SER A 101 -8.31 1.97 -4.22
N ARG A 102 -8.65 3.01 -3.46
CA ARG A 102 -10.00 3.57 -3.38
C ARG A 102 -10.41 4.32 -4.65
N TYR A 103 -9.45 4.96 -5.32
CA TYR A 103 -9.63 5.77 -6.53
C TYR A 103 -9.38 5.01 -7.83
N TYR A 104 -9.27 3.68 -7.76
CA TYR A 104 -8.85 2.83 -8.87
C TYR A 104 -9.54 3.18 -10.20
N GLY A 105 -8.70 3.45 -11.22
CA GLY A 105 -9.05 3.70 -12.61
C GLY A 105 -7.91 3.26 -13.52
N GLU A 106 -7.94 3.65 -14.81
CA GLU A 106 -6.96 3.23 -15.83
C GLU A 106 -5.51 3.52 -15.41
N GLU A 107 -5.21 4.76 -15.06
CA GLU A 107 -3.87 5.22 -14.70
C GLU A 107 -3.32 4.50 -13.45
N ILE A 108 -4.14 4.41 -12.40
CA ILE A 108 -3.79 3.68 -11.17
C ILE A 108 -3.62 2.19 -11.46
N GLY A 109 -4.44 1.61 -12.35
CA GLY A 109 -4.32 0.23 -12.79
C GLY A 109 -2.97 -0.05 -13.45
N LYS A 110 -2.48 0.86 -14.31
CA LYS A 110 -1.14 0.76 -14.89
C LYS A 110 -0.04 0.89 -13.83
N GLY A 111 -0.22 1.79 -12.86
CA GLY A 111 0.67 1.89 -11.70
C GLY A 111 0.73 0.59 -10.89
N PHE A 112 -0.42 -0.05 -10.64
CA PHE A 112 -0.47 -1.31 -9.92
C PHE A 112 0.18 -2.44 -10.72
N ALA A 113 0.03 -2.44 -12.05
CA ALA A 113 0.69 -3.42 -12.91
C ALA A 113 2.22 -3.26 -12.84
N LYS A 114 2.70 -2.01 -12.82
CA LYS A 114 4.12 -1.70 -12.59
C LYS A 114 4.61 -2.22 -11.23
N LEU A 115 3.86 -1.97 -10.17
CA LEU A 115 4.21 -2.41 -8.81
C LEU A 115 4.05 -3.92 -8.59
N LEU A 116 3.29 -4.63 -9.42
CA LEU A 116 3.29 -6.09 -9.46
C LEU A 116 4.63 -6.65 -9.98
N LEU A 117 5.37 -5.87 -10.76
CA LEU A 117 6.69 -6.22 -11.28
C LEU A 117 7.83 -5.72 -10.37
N ASP A 118 7.51 -5.04 -9.27
CA ASP A 118 8.49 -4.45 -8.36
C ASP A 118 9.47 -5.50 -7.84
N ILE A 119 10.73 -5.09 -7.72
CA ILE A 119 11.81 -5.93 -7.20
C ILE A 119 11.65 -6.08 -5.68
N ASN A 120 11.06 -5.10 -5.01
CA ASN A 120 10.75 -5.18 -3.60
C ASN A 120 9.50 -6.04 -3.37
N LEU A 121 9.69 -7.17 -2.68
CA LEU A 121 8.63 -8.13 -2.44
C LEU A 121 7.48 -7.59 -1.59
N CYS A 122 7.73 -6.67 -0.65
CA CYS A 122 6.66 -6.07 0.16
C CYS A 122 5.71 -5.22 -0.69
N VAL A 123 6.25 -4.47 -1.66
CA VAL A 123 5.45 -3.69 -2.61
C VAL A 123 4.62 -4.63 -3.48
N ARG A 124 5.25 -5.68 -4.01
CA ARG A 124 4.59 -6.67 -4.85
C ARG A 124 3.45 -7.39 -4.13
N VAL A 125 3.71 -7.84 -2.90
CA VAL A 125 2.72 -8.48 -2.02
C VAL A 125 1.54 -7.55 -1.77
N THR A 126 1.78 -6.26 -1.58
CA THR A 126 0.71 -5.28 -1.36
C THR A 126 -0.24 -5.20 -2.56
N VAL A 127 0.29 -5.23 -3.79
CA VAL A 127 -0.55 -5.30 -5.01
C VAL A 127 -1.31 -6.62 -5.11
N ILE A 128 -0.66 -7.75 -4.81
CA ILE A 128 -1.29 -9.08 -4.82
C ILE A 128 -2.46 -9.13 -3.84
N GLU A 129 -2.25 -8.65 -2.61
CA GLU A 129 -3.30 -8.59 -1.60
C GLU A 129 -4.45 -7.67 -1.97
N TRP A 130 -4.16 -6.53 -2.60
CA TRP A 130 -5.21 -5.69 -3.16
C TRP A 130 -6.00 -6.46 -4.23
N GLY A 131 -5.31 -7.14 -5.15
CA GLY A 131 -5.93 -7.94 -6.20
C GLY A 131 -6.81 -9.06 -5.66
N ILE A 132 -6.41 -9.70 -4.56
CA ILE A 132 -7.20 -10.72 -3.87
C ILE A 132 -8.49 -10.14 -3.30
N ARG A 133 -8.46 -8.93 -2.73
CA ARG A 133 -9.59 -8.32 -2.01
C ARG A 133 -10.53 -7.48 -2.88
N THR A 134 -10.02 -6.94 -3.99
CA THR A 134 -10.77 -5.99 -4.80
C THR A 134 -11.98 -6.64 -5.48
N SER A 135 -12.89 -5.83 -6.01
CA SER A 135 -14.08 -6.34 -6.71
C SER A 135 -13.70 -7.11 -7.98
N ALA A 136 -14.53 -8.07 -8.39
CA ALA A 136 -14.29 -8.86 -9.60
C ALA A 136 -14.05 -7.97 -10.84
N ARG A 137 -14.86 -6.92 -11.01
CA ARG A 137 -14.72 -5.94 -12.10
C ARG A 137 -13.35 -5.23 -12.10
N ARG A 138 -12.87 -4.78 -10.94
CA ARG A 138 -11.55 -4.11 -10.83
C ARG A 138 -10.42 -5.10 -11.09
N PHE A 139 -10.55 -6.32 -10.59
CA PHE A 139 -9.56 -7.37 -10.81
C PHE A 139 -9.47 -7.82 -12.27
N GLU A 140 -10.61 -7.94 -12.96
CA GLU A 140 -10.66 -8.26 -14.39
C GLU A 140 -10.00 -7.15 -15.24
N HIS A 141 -10.29 -5.89 -14.92
CA HIS A 141 -9.62 -4.76 -15.56
C HIS A 141 -8.10 -4.79 -15.36
N PHE A 142 -7.66 -4.97 -14.12
CA PHE A 142 -6.24 -5.10 -13.78
C PHE A 142 -5.57 -6.28 -14.49
N SER A 143 -6.24 -7.44 -14.55
CA SER A 143 -5.73 -8.62 -15.24
C SER A 143 -5.45 -8.32 -16.71
N ARG A 144 -6.40 -7.68 -17.40
CA ARG A 144 -6.24 -7.29 -18.81
C ARG A 144 -5.06 -6.33 -19.02
N LEU A 145 -4.85 -5.37 -18.11
CA LEU A 145 -3.70 -4.47 -18.17
C LEU A 145 -2.38 -5.23 -18.06
N VAL A 146 -2.25 -6.12 -17.06
CA VAL A 146 -1.03 -6.91 -16.86
C VAL A 146 -0.79 -7.86 -18.04
N GLU A 147 -1.83 -8.53 -18.54
CA GLU A 147 -1.75 -9.42 -19.71
C GLU A 147 -1.35 -8.66 -20.99
N ALA A 148 -1.77 -7.40 -21.12
CA ALA A 148 -1.34 -6.50 -22.19
C ALA A 148 0.09 -5.95 -22.00
N GLY A 149 0.77 -6.29 -20.90
CA GLY A 149 2.13 -5.82 -20.62
C GLY A 149 2.20 -4.43 -19.99
N ALA A 150 1.12 -3.91 -19.41
CA ALA A 150 1.17 -2.65 -18.68
C ALA A 150 2.15 -2.72 -17.51
N GLY A 151 2.86 -1.63 -17.26
CA GLY A 151 3.79 -1.50 -16.13
C GLY A 151 5.20 -2.02 -16.37
N ARG A 152 5.47 -2.60 -17.55
CA ARG A 152 6.84 -2.90 -17.99
C ARG A 152 7.72 -1.66 -17.92
N ARG A 153 9.01 -1.87 -17.63
CA ARG A 153 9.97 -0.77 -17.74
C ARG A 153 10.13 -0.42 -19.21
N GLU A 154 10.15 0.88 -19.52
CA GLU A 154 10.68 1.37 -20.77
C GLU A 154 12.20 1.18 -20.75
N SER A 155 12.64 -0.07 -20.90
CA SER A 155 14.03 -0.38 -21.14
C SER A 155 14.37 0.11 -22.55
N ALA A 156 15.49 0.81 -22.69
CA ALA A 156 16.04 1.15 -24.01
C ALA A 156 17.30 0.31 -24.23
N PHE A 157 17.14 -1.00 -24.40
CA PHE A 157 18.26 -1.83 -24.80
C PHE A 157 18.62 -1.52 -26.26
N LEU A 158 19.91 -1.32 -26.53
CA LEU A 158 20.39 -1.10 -27.91
C LEU A 158 20.15 -2.31 -28.81
N ASN A 159 20.05 -3.51 -28.21
CA ASN A 159 19.79 -4.76 -28.89
C ASN A 159 18.30 -5.16 -28.75
N PRO A 160 17.55 -5.27 -29.85
CA PRO A 160 16.14 -5.68 -29.82
C PRO A 160 15.91 -7.07 -29.20
N LEU A 161 16.84 -8.01 -29.35
CA LEU A 161 16.69 -9.36 -28.78
C LEU A 161 16.76 -9.35 -27.25
N ASP A 162 17.57 -8.45 -26.68
CA ASP A 162 17.63 -8.28 -25.24
C ASP A 162 16.33 -7.65 -24.73
N GLN A 163 15.78 -6.68 -25.46
CA GLN A 163 14.47 -6.10 -25.16
C GLN A 163 13.37 -7.17 -25.12
N ASP A 164 13.26 -7.99 -26.17
CA ASP A 164 12.25 -9.04 -26.26
C ASP A 164 12.35 -10.05 -25.11
N TYR A 165 13.58 -10.43 -24.74
CA TYR A 165 13.84 -11.31 -23.60
C TYR A 165 13.35 -10.70 -22.27
N TRP A 166 13.67 -9.43 -22.01
CA TRP A 166 13.26 -8.75 -20.78
C TRP A 166 11.75 -8.54 -20.73
N ASP A 167 11.14 -8.16 -21.84
CA ASP A 167 9.69 -8.01 -22.00
C ASP A 167 8.94 -9.33 -21.71
N GLU A 168 9.44 -10.45 -22.25
CA GLU A 168 8.89 -11.77 -21.99
C GLU A 168 9.05 -12.18 -20.52
N SER A 169 10.22 -11.90 -19.94
CA SER A 169 10.52 -12.19 -18.53
C SER A 169 9.62 -11.42 -17.57
N GLU A 170 9.45 -10.11 -17.80
CA GLU A 170 8.54 -9.26 -17.01
C GLU A 170 7.09 -9.69 -17.17
N LEU A 171 6.65 -10.01 -18.40
CA LEU A 171 5.30 -10.55 -18.62
C LEU A 171 5.08 -11.86 -17.86
N LYS A 172 6.01 -12.81 -17.95
CA LYS A 172 5.94 -14.09 -17.19
C LYS A 172 5.79 -13.83 -15.69
N ARG A 173 6.54 -12.88 -15.13
CA ARG A 173 6.41 -12.48 -13.72
C ARG A 173 5.02 -11.91 -13.41
N GLY A 174 4.52 -10.99 -14.23
CA GLY A 174 3.18 -10.42 -14.07
C GLY A 174 2.08 -11.48 -14.12
N ILE A 175 2.15 -12.40 -15.08
CA ILE A 175 1.20 -13.52 -15.23
C ILE A 175 1.24 -14.45 -14.02
N ARG A 176 2.42 -14.77 -13.46
CA ARG A 176 2.51 -15.55 -12.22
C ARG A 176 1.82 -14.84 -11.05
N GLY A 177 2.05 -13.54 -10.89
CA GLY A 177 1.35 -12.72 -9.89
C GLY A 177 -0.18 -12.78 -10.06
N LEU A 178 -0.68 -12.67 -11.29
CA LEU A 178 -2.12 -12.84 -11.56
C LEU A 178 -2.62 -14.25 -11.23
N ASN A 179 -1.85 -15.28 -11.54
CA ASN A 179 -2.22 -16.66 -11.27
C ASN A 179 -2.41 -16.89 -9.76
N ILE A 180 -1.48 -16.42 -8.94
CA ILE A 180 -1.63 -16.44 -7.47
C ILE A 180 -2.93 -15.77 -7.06
N ILE A 181 -3.19 -14.55 -7.55
CA ILE A 181 -4.42 -13.81 -7.19
C ILE A 181 -5.67 -14.61 -7.59
N ARG A 182 -5.72 -15.15 -8.82
CA ARG A 182 -6.86 -15.92 -9.33
C ARG A 182 -7.17 -17.13 -8.46
N ARG A 183 -6.15 -17.94 -8.16
CA ARG A 183 -6.29 -19.17 -7.37
C ARG A 183 -6.71 -18.88 -5.93
N VAL A 184 -6.09 -17.88 -5.31
CA VAL A 184 -6.47 -17.43 -3.96
C VAL A 184 -7.93 -16.93 -3.92
N ARG A 185 -8.37 -16.19 -4.95
CA ARG A 185 -9.76 -15.73 -5.08
C ARG A 185 -10.74 -16.87 -5.35
N ALA A 186 -10.30 -17.93 -6.03
CA ALA A 186 -11.07 -19.14 -6.26
C ALA A 186 -11.21 -20.01 -4.99
N GLY A 187 -10.51 -19.66 -3.91
CA GLY A 187 -10.57 -20.35 -2.62
C GLY A 187 -9.57 -21.48 -2.48
N GLU A 188 -8.57 -21.57 -3.36
CA GLU A 188 -7.53 -22.58 -3.24
C GLU A 188 -6.65 -22.36 -1.99
N GLU A 189 -6.11 -23.46 -1.47
CA GLU A 189 -5.22 -23.46 -0.32
C GLU A 189 -3.82 -23.02 -0.72
N ILE A 190 -3.17 -22.20 0.12
CA ILE A 190 -1.87 -21.60 -0.21
C ILE A 190 -0.78 -22.67 -0.37
N SER A 191 -0.85 -23.76 0.42
CA SER A 191 0.07 -24.89 0.29
C SER A 191 0.01 -25.53 -1.10
N GLN A 192 -1.18 -25.74 -1.66
CA GLN A 192 -1.37 -26.30 -3.00
C GLN A 192 -0.83 -25.37 -4.09
N ILE A 193 -1.08 -24.05 -3.94
CA ILE A 193 -0.56 -23.05 -4.89
C ILE A 193 0.97 -23.02 -4.85
N ARG A 194 1.57 -23.12 -3.65
CA ARG A 194 3.02 -23.09 -3.44
C ARG A 194 3.73 -24.23 -4.16
N ASP A 195 3.17 -25.44 -4.10
CA ASP A 195 3.77 -26.63 -4.73
C ASP A 195 3.78 -26.55 -6.27
N GLU A 196 2.84 -25.80 -6.86
CA GLU A 196 2.66 -25.70 -8.31
C GLU A 196 3.30 -24.43 -8.93
N ILE A 197 3.79 -23.51 -8.11
CA ILE A 197 4.47 -22.27 -8.57
C ILE A 197 5.81 -22.12 -7.82
N PRO A 198 6.79 -23.00 -8.08
CA PRO A 198 8.05 -23.04 -7.34
C PRO A 198 8.95 -21.83 -7.61
N GLU A 199 8.73 -21.10 -8.71
CA GLU A 199 9.52 -19.92 -9.07
C GLU A 199 9.14 -18.65 -8.29
N GLU A 200 8.11 -18.72 -7.43
CA GLU A 200 7.70 -17.58 -6.62
C GLU A 200 8.28 -17.59 -5.22
N ASP A 201 8.68 -16.41 -4.75
CA ASP A 201 9.30 -16.24 -3.44
C ASP A 201 8.33 -16.68 -2.33
N ASN A 202 8.76 -17.66 -1.53
CA ASN A 202 8.06 -18.14 -0.32
C ASN A 202 7.50 -17.01 0.55
N PHE A 203 8.19 -15.86 0.57
CA PHE A 203 7.77 -14.64 1.24
C PHE A 203 6.35 -14.18 0.88
N VAL A 204 5.93 -14.31 -0.39
CA VAL A 204 4.60 -13.88 -0.83
C VAL A 204 3.53 -14.79 -0.27
N PHE A 205 3.75 -16.10 -0.28
CA PHE A 205 2.83 -17.07 0.29
C PHE A 205 2.74 -16.93 1.80
N ASP A 206 3.88 -16.76 2.49
CA ASP A 206 3.94 -16.55 3.94
C ASP A 206 3.15 -15.28 4.35
N SER A 207 3.28 -14.19 3.57
CA SER A 207 2.55 -12.94 3.81
C SER A 207 1.03 -13.12 3.65
N ILE A 208 0.59 -13.85 2.62
CA ILE A 208 -0.83 -14.12 2.40
C ILE A 208 -1.42 -15.01 3.51
N GLU A 209 -0.68 -16.04 3.95
CA GLU A 209 -1.09 -16.92 5.05
C GLU A 209 -1.19 -16.18 6.38
N PHE A 210 -0.21 -15.32 6.67
CA PHE A 210 -0.21 -14.46 7.85
C PHE A 210 -1.48 -13.62 7.91
N LEU A 211 -1.85 -12.96 6.81
CA LEU A 211 -3.05 -12.14 6.74
C LEU A 211 -4.35 -12.92 6.83
N ARG A 212 -4.45 -14.08 6.18
CA ARG A 212 -5.61 -14.98 6.33
C ARG A 212 -5.78 -15.37 7.80
N THR A 213 -4.69 -15.70 8.48
CA THR A 213 -4.68 -16.08 9.90
C THR A 213 -5.07 -14.90 10.79
N PHE A 214 -4.50 -13.72 10.54
CA PHE A 214 -4.82 -12.50 11.28
C PHE A 214 -6.30 -12.15 11.18
N ARG A 215 -6.90 -12.19 9.97
CA ARG A 215 -8.34 -11.96 9.78
C ARG A 215 -9.20 -12.95 10.54
N LYS A 216 -8.92 -14.26 10.42
CA LYS A 216 -9.64 -15.30 11.16
C LYS A 216 -9.58 -15.06 12.67
N ARG A 217 -8.42 -14.63 13.20
CA ARG A 217 -8.27 -14.30 14.63
C ARG A 217 -9.06 -13.04 15.01
N TYR A 218 -9.01 -12.00 14.19
CA TYR A 218 -9.73 -10.75 14.42
C TYR A 218 -11.26 -10.92 14.37
N GLU A 219 -11.76 -11.73 13.44
CA GLU A 219 -13.19 -12.09 13.35
C GLU A 219 -13.66 -12.84 14.60
N LYS A 220 -12.88 -13.85 15.04
CA LYS A 220 -13.15 -14.57 16.31
C LYS A 220 -13.16 -13.63 17.52
N TRP A 221 -12.22 -12.69 17.58
CA TRP A 221 -12.19 -11.69 18.64
C TRP A 221 -13.43 -10.79 18.60
N LYS A 222 -13.82 -10.26 17.43
CA LYS A 222 -15.05 -9.47 17.28
C LYS A 222 -16.32 -10.24 17.68
N GLU A 223 -16.40 -11.51 17.33
CA GLU A 223 -17.51 -12.37 17.71
C GLU A 223 -17.57 -12.58 19.23
N THR A 224 -16.40 -12.75 19.86
CA THR A 224 -16.29 -12.87 21.32
C THR A 224 -16.71 -11.58 22.03
N GLU A 225 -16.31 -10.42 21.53
CA GLU A 225 -16.70 -9.11 22.09
C GLU A 225 -18.20 -8.84 21.93
N ARG A 226 -18.80 -9.17 20.77
CA ARG A 226 -20.26 -9.07 20.58
C ARG A 226 -21.02 -9.92 21.60
N ARG A 227 -20.63 -11.18 21.78
CA ARG A 227 -21.26 -12.08 22.76
C ARG A 227 -21.17 -11.56 24.20
N LYS A 228 -20.09 -10.88 24.57
CA LYS A 228 -19.96 -10.22 25.89
C LYS A 228 -20.85 -8.99 26.06
N THR A 229 -21.18 -8.32 24.96
CA THR A 229 -22.01 -7.11 24.99
C THR A 229 -23.51 -7.44 25.01
N ASP A 230 -23.87 -8.62 24.48
CA ASP A 230 -25.24 -9.14 24.43
C ASP A 230 -25.62 -10.03 25.65
N SER A 231 -24.70 -10.21 26.62
CA SER A 231 -24.89 -10.98 27.86
C SER A 231 -25.04 -10.06 29.07
#